data_AF-A0A1I7RL19-F1
#
_entry.id   AF-A0A1I7RL19-F1
#
_cell.length_a   1.000
_cell.length_b   1.000
_cell.length_c   1.000
_cell.angle_alpha   90.00
_cell.angle_beta   90.00
_cell.angle_gamma   90.00
#
_symmetry.space_group_name_H-M   'P 1'
#
loop_
_entity.id
_entity.type
_entity.pdbx_description
1 polymer ?
#
loop_
_entity_poly.entity_id
_entity_poly.type
_entity_poly.pdbx_seq_one_letter_code
_entity_poly.pdbx_strand_id
1 'polypeptide(L)'
;MDRIGNFLKSWAHQQNDDDFVDRLHYKVTTVMLTSLSFMIFAKEYGGNPIRCWPSPEWTGSWVEYAHDICFIENTYYLPLDQKPSKFQRGPDKEINYYQWVPFFLLGQAILYNLPSLFWRNLKSSSGLHVRAILSMTTNAVGNLEFDEIAKHKLAEFIHNTIKYRTQKRQNQTFLQKWLW
;
A
#
# COMPACT_ATOMS: atom_id res chain seq x y z
N MET A 1 5.91 -20.65 2.41
CA MET A 1 4.80 -20.04 3.16
C MET A 1 5.28 -19.21 4.36
N ASP A 2 6.39 -19.58 5.00
CA ASP A 2 6.92 -18.90 6.22
C ASP A 2 7.25 -17.41 6.04
N ARG A 3 7.72 -16.99 4.87
CA ARG A 3 8.04 -15.57 4.61
C ARG A 3 6.81 -14.67 4.67
N ILE A 4 5.65 -15.14 4.19
CA ILE A 4 4.41 -14.37 4.18
C ILE A 4 3.84 -14.29 5.60
N GLY A 5 3.84 -15.39 6.35
CA GLY A 5 3.41 -15.39 7.76
C GLY A 5 4.26 -14.48 8.64
N ASN A 6 5.58 -14.50 8.45
CA ASN A 6 6.49 -13.60 9.18
C ASN A 6 6.30 -12.13 8.79
N PHE A 7 6.00 -11.86 7.51
CA PHE A 7 5.66 -10.52 7.04
C PHE A 7 4.37 -10.00 7.67
N LEU A 8 3.30 -10.81 7.65
CA LEU A 8 2.01 -10.47 8.26
C LEU A 8 2.13 -10.24 9.77
N LYS A 9 2.86 -11.11 10.47
CA LYS A 9 3.15 -10.95 11.90
C LYS A 9 3.91 -9.65 12.18
N SER A 10 4.87 -9.32 11.33
CA SER A 10 5.62 -8.07 11.41
C SER A 10 4.81 -6.83 11.06
N TRP A 11 3.80 -6.95 10.20
CA TRP A 11 2.89 -5.84 9.82
C TRP A 11 1.83 -5.61 10.91
N ALA A 12 1.34 -6.67 11.54
CA ALA A 12 0.40 -6.60 12.65
C ALA A 12 1.04 -6.00 13.91
N HIS A 13 2.31 -6.33 14.19
CA HIS A 13 3.01 -5.82 15.37
C HIS A 13 3.19 -4.30 15.30
N GLN A 14 2.57 -3.59 16.24
CA GLN A 14 2.75 -2.16 16.48
C GLN A 14 4.24 -1.86 16.73
N GLN A 15 4.91 -1.09 15.85
CA GLN A 15 6.23 -0.55 16.17
C GLN A 15 6.05 0.74 16.97
N ASN A 16 6.91 0.95 17.96
CA ASN A 16 6.85 2.15 18.81
C ASN A 16 7.29 3.42 18.06
N ASP A 17 7.78 3.27 16.83
CA ASP A 17 8.39 4.31 16.01
C ASP A 17 7.41 4.91 14.98
N ASP A 18 6.13 4.52 15.00
CA ASP A 18 5.14 4.95 14.00
C ASP A 18 4.16 5.98 14.59
N ASP A 19 3.95 7.08 13.86
CA ASP A 19 2.98 8.12 14.20
C ASP A 19 1.53 7.65 13.98
N PHE A 20 0.57 8.36 14.58
CA PHE A 20 -0.85 8.06 14.39
C PHE A 20 -1.27 8.14 12.91
N VAL A 21 -0.78 9.16 12.20
CA VAL A 21 -1.06 9.38 10.78
C VAL A 21 -0.53 8.22 9.94
N ASP A 22 0.68 7.75 10.22
CA ASP A 22 1.24 6.58 9.54
C ASP A 22 0.35 5.36 9.72
N ARG A 23 -0.06 5.07 10.96
CA ARG A 23 -0.95 3.93 11.27
C ARG A 23 -2.27 4.01 10.52
N LEU A 24 -2.85 5.19 10.39
CA LEU A 24 -4.08 5.39 9.62
C LEU A 24 -3.89 4.98 8.16
N HIS A 25 -2.80 5.42 7.52
CA HIS A 25 -2.56 5.14 6.11
C HIS A 25 -2.17 3.67 5.83
N TYR A 26 -1.13 3.14 6.49
CA TYR A 26 -0.63 1.80 6.12
C TYR A 26 -1.47 0.65 6.70
N LYS A 27 -2.26 0.89 7.76
CA LYS A 27 -3.17 -0.12 8.33
C LYS A 27 -4.60 0.10 7.86
N VAL A 28 -5.21 1.22 8.24
CA VAL A 28 -6.66 1.41 8.08
C VAL A 28 -7.01 1.58 6.60
N THR A 29 -6.36 2.51 5.89
CA THR A 29 -6.64 2.76 4.48
C THR A 29 -6.35 1.53 3.62
N THR A 30 -5.21 0.85 3.83
CA THR A 30 -4.90 -0.40 3.11
C THR A 30 -5.95 -1.48 3.32
N VAL A 31 -6.39 -1.74 4.56
CA VAL A 31 -7.40 -2.75 4.85
C VAL A 31 -8.74 -2.38 4.22
N MET A 32 -9.14 -1.11 4.35
CA MET A 32 -10.37 -0.59 3.74
C MET A 32 -10.35 -0.79 2.22
N LEU A 33 -9.30 -0.32 1.53
CA LEU A 33 -9.18 -0.42 0.08
C LEU A 33 -9.16 -1.89 -0.40
N THR A 34 -8.48 -2.76 0.35
CA THR A 34 -8.42 -4.19 0.02
C THR A 34 -9.78 -4.87 0.20
N SER A 35 -10.51 -4.53 1.26
CA SER A 35 -11.86 -5.06 1.51
C SER A 35 -12.86 -4.60 0.44
N LEU A 36 -12.82 -3.32 0.05
CA LEU A 36 -13.65 -2.76 -0.99
C LEU A 36 -13.33 -3.36 -2.35
N SER A 37 -12.04 -3.53 -2.67
CA SER A 37 -11.63 -4.21 -3.89
C SER A 37 -12.15 -5.64 -3.94
N PHE A 38 -11.99 -6.42 -2.87
CA PHE A 38 -12.50 -7.79 -2.81
C PHE A 38 -14.03 -7.84 -2.93
N MET A 39 -14.75 -6.90 -2.32
CA MET A 39 -16.19 -6.79 -2.46
C MET A 39 -16.62 -6.53 -3.92
N ILE A 40 -15.90 -5.63 -4.62
CA ILE A 40 -16.16 -5.36 -6.04
C ILE A 40 -15.80 -6.59 -6.88
N PHE A 41 -14.67 -7.23 -6.65
CA PHE A 41 -14.31 -8.49 -7.31
C PHE A 41 -15.39 -9.56 -7.15
N ALA A 42 -15.91 -9.73 -5.92
CA ALA A 42 -16.97 -10.70 -5.65
C ALA A 42 -18.24 -10.38 -6.43
N LYS A 43 -18.60 -9.10 -6.56
CA LYS A 43 -19.76 -8.67 -7.35
C LYS A 43 -19.53 -8.88 -8.85
N GLU A 44 -18.35 -8.52 -9.35
CA GLU A 44 -18.07 -8.46 -10.78
C GLU A 44 -17.82 -9.84 -11.38
N TYR A 45 -17.11 -10.71 -10.66
CA TYR A 45 -16.72 -12.05 -11.14
C TYR A 45 -17.59 -13.17 -10.55
N GLY A 46 -18.17 -12.97 -9.37
CA GLY A 46 -19.06 -13.93 -8.73
C GLY A 46 -20.55 -13.67 -9.01
N GLY A 47 -20.86 -12.55 -9.68
CA GLY A 47 -22.21 -12.13 -10.01
C GLY A 47 -22.34 -11.74 -11.47
N ASN A 48 -23.41 -11.01 -11.78
CA ASN A 48 -23.59 -10.42 -13.12
C ASN A 48 -23.26 -8.92 -13.01
N PRO A 49 -22.15 -8.46 -13.62
CA PRO A 49 -21.68 -7.08 -13.47
C PRO A 49 -22.63 -6.06 -14.10
N ILE A 50 -23.23 -6.44 -15.24
CA ILE A 50 -24.23 -5.65 -15.95
C ILE A 50 -25.37 -6.54 -16.45
N ARG A 51 -26.58 -5.99 -16.50
CA ARG A 51 -27.74 -6.63 -17.13
C ARG A 51 -28.15 -5.79 -18.33
N CYS A 52 -27.97 -6.36 -19.52
CA CYS A 52 -28.44 -5.79 -20.77
C CYS A 52 -29.89 -6.20 -21.06
N TRP A 53 -30.51 -5.56 -22.06
CA TRP A 53 -31.84 -5.90 -22.55
C TRP A 53 -31.72 -6.74 -23.84
N PRO A 54 -31.60 -8.07 -23.77
CA PRO A 54 -31.52 -8.93 -24.94
C PRO A 54 -32.88 -9.04 -25.67
N SER A 55 -32.85 -9.55 -26.90
CA SER A 55 -34.09 -9.86 -27.63
C SER A 55 -34.90 -10.92 -26.87
N PRO A 56 -36.24 -10.82 -26.80
CA PRO A 56 -37.09 -11.78 -26.12
C PRO A 56 -37.05 -13.19 -26.75
N GLU A 57 -36.54 -13.34 -27.96
CA GLU A 57 -36.39 -14.63 -28.65
C GLU A 57 -35.20 -15.45 -28.12
N TRP A 58 -34.26 -14.82 -27.41
CA TRP A 58 -33.04 -15.47 -26.92
C TRP A 58 -33.30 -16.25 -25.64
N THR A 59 -32.72 -17.44 -25.54
CA THR A 59 -32.91 -18.33 -24.39
C THR A 59 -31.62 -18.47 -23.56
N GLY A 60 -31.78 -18.55 -22.24
CA GLY A 60 -30.75 -18.94 -21.25
C GLY A 60 -29.32 -18.48 -21.56
N SER A 61 -28.52 -19.39 -22.11
CA SER A 61 -27.10 -19.16 -22.41
C SER A 61 -26.83 -17.99 -23.35
N TRP A 62 -27.72 -17.71 -24.31
CA TRP A 62 -27.59 -16.55 -25.19
C TRP A 62 -27.79 -15.24 -24.46
N VAL A 63 -28.65 -15.23 -23.42
CA VAL A 63 -28.87 -14.06 -22.56
C VAL A 63 -27.66 -13.82 -21.67
N GLU A 64 -27.08 -14.87 -21.09
CA GLU A 64 -25.86 -14.78 -20.30
C GLU A 64 -24.68 -14.30 -21.14
N TYR A 65 -24.48 -14.87 -22.33
CA TYR A 65 -23.48 -14.40 -23.29
C TYR A 65 -23.68 -12.93 -23.67
N ALA A 66 -24.92 -12.48 -23.85
CA ALA A 66 -25.22 -11.08 -24.14
C ALA A 66 -24.86 -10.14 -22.99
N HIS A 67 -24.99 -10.60 -21.74
CA HIS A 67 -24.52 -9.84 -20.57
C HIS A 67 -23.00 -9.72 -20.54
N ASP A 68 -22.29 -10.82 -20.80
CA ASP A 68 -20.82 -10.84 -20.81
C ASP A 68 -20.24 -9.95 -21.90
N ILE A 69 -20.76 -10.05 -23.13
CA ILE A 69 -20.35 -9.18 -24.23
C ILE A 69 -20.64 -7.72 -23.92
N CYS A 70 -21.80 -7.41 -23.32
CA CYS A 70 -22.13 -6.05 -22.92
C CYS A 70 -21.18 -5.49 -21.85
N PHE A 71 -20.58 -6.35 -21.03
CA PHE A 71 -19.62 -5.95 -20.00
C PHE A 71 -18.20 -5.78 -20.54
N ILE A 72 -17.75 -6.70 -21.39
CA ILE A 72 -16.38 -6.71 -21.92
C ILE A 72 -16.20 -5.61 -22.98
N GLU A 73 -17.23 -5.37 -23.80
CA GLU A 73 -17.24 -4.29 -24.78
C GLU A 73 -17.42 -2.92 -24.10
N ASN A 74 -16.82 -1.89 -24.69
CA ASN A 74 -16.98 -0.52 -24.21
C ASN A 74 -18.45 -0.07 -24.36
N THR A 75 -19.00 0.51 -23.29
CA THR A 75 -20.36 1.05 -23.29
C THR A 75 -20.33 2.57 -23.45
N TYR A 76 -21.44 3.20 -23.84
CA TYR A 76 -21.54 4.66 -23.89
C TYR A 76 -22.93 5.10 -23.47
N TYR A 77 -23.03 6.30 -22.92
CA TYR A 77 -24.32 6.88 -22.58
C TYR A 77 -25.00 7.46 -23.82
N LEU A 78 -26.27 7.11 -24.02
CA LEU A 78 -27.12 7.65 -25.08
C LEU A 78 -28.38 8.28 -24.45
N PRO A 79 -28.64 9.58 -24.67
CA PRO A 79 -29.91 10.20 -24.28
C PRO A 79 -31.11 9.50 -24.92
N LEU A 80 -32.21 9.36 -24.17
CA LEU A 80 -33.41 8.61 -24.61
C LEU A 80 -34.11 9.23 -25.83
N ASP A 81 -33.92 10.52 -26.08
CA ASP A 81 -34.46 11.28 -27.20
C ASP A 81 -33.66 11.09 -28.51
N GLN A 82 -32.48 10.47 -28.45
CA GLN A 82 -31.59 10.31 -29.60
C GLN A 82 -31.57 8.87 -30.10
N LYS A 83 -31.64 8.71 -31.44
CA LYS A 83 -31.43 7.41 -32.08
C LYS A 83 -29.94 7.07 -32.14
N PRO A 84 -29.53 5.81 -31.90
CA PRO A 84 -28.13 5.42 -31.99
C PRO A 84 -27.61 5.65 -33.41
N SER A 85 -26.60 6.50 -33.54
CA SER A 85 -25.90 6.74 -34.81
C SER A 85 -24.43 6.33 -34.71
N LYS A 86 -23.86 5.78 -35.78
CA LYS A 86 -22.45 5.34 -35.81
C LYS A 86 -21.47 6.50 -35.52
N PHE A 87 -21.85 7.73 -35.85
CA PHE A 87 -21.04 8.94 -35.64
C PHE A 87 -21.02 9.44 -34.19
N GLN A 88 -21.95 8.99 -33.33
CA GLN A 88 -21.99 9.39 -31.92
C GLN A 88 -21.09 8.52 -31.03
N ARG A 89 -20.64 7.36 -31.51
CA ARG A 89 -19.69 6.48 -30.83
C ARG A 89 -18.26 6.99 -31.08
N GLY A 90 -17.96 8.15 -30.49
CA GLY A 90 -16.59 8.65 -30.40
C GLY A 90 -15.86 8.00 -29.23
N PRO A 91 -14.53 7.79 -29.31
CA PRO A 91 -13.74 7.20 -28.23
C PRO A 91 -13.85 7.98 -26.92
N ASP A 92 -14.09 9.28 -26.98
CA ASP A 92 -14.21 10.15 -25.81
C ASP A 92 -15.50 9.93 -24.99
N LYS A 93 -16.46 9.18 -25.54
CA LYS A 93 -17.76 8.89 -24.89
C LYS A 93 -17.88 7.45 -24.39
N GLU A 94 -16.83 6.66 -24.58
CA GLU A 94 -16.79 5.26 -24.16
C GLU A 94 -16.43 5.14 -22.67
N ILE A 95 -17.13 4.22 -22.00
CA ILE A 95 -17.06 3.96 -20.57
C ILE A 95 -16.48 2.57 -20.40
N ASN A 96 -15.23 2.52 -19.93
CA ASN A 96 -14.47 1.28 -19.72
C ASN A 96 -13.89 1.13 -18.30
N TYR A 97 -14.18 2.07 -17.40
CA TYR A 97 -13.51 2.10 -16.08
C TYR A 97 -13.97 0.99 -15.13
N TYR A 98 -15.20 0.47 -15.26
CA TYR A 98 -15.76 -0.54 -14.34
C TYR A 98 -14.88 -1.78 -14.20
N GLN A 99 -14.32 -2.25 -15.31
CA GLN A 99 -13.42 -3.41 -15.37
C GLN A 99 -12.14 -3.19 -14.55
N TRP A 100 -11.64 -1.96 -14.49
CA TRP A 100 -10.32 -1.65 -13.92
C TRP A 100 -10.35 -1.16 -12.48
N VAL A 101 -11.49 -0.63 -12.02
CA VAL A 101 -11.67 -0.13 -10.63
C VAL A 101 -11.12 -1.09 -9.56
N PRO A 102 -11.47 -2.40 -9.53
CA PRO A 102 -11.00 -3.28 -8.47
C PRO A 102 -9.48 -3.47 -8.48
N PHE A 103 -8.84 -3.47 -9.67
CA PHE A 103 -7.39 -3.53 -9.81
C PHE A 103 -6.69 -2.25 -9.35
N PHE A 104 -7.25 -1.08 -9.70
CA PHE A 104 -6.73 0.20 -9.21
C PHE A 104 -6.79 0.32 -7.69
N LEU A 105 -7.86 -0.17 -7.06
CA LEU A 105 -7.99 -0.18 -5.60
C LEU A 105 -6.94 -1.09 -4.94
N LEU A 106 -6.65 -2.28 -5.50
CA LEU A 106 -5.54 -3.12 -5.03
C LEU A 106 -4.19 -2.43 -5.21
N GLY A 107 -3.97 -1.83 -6.38
CA GLY A 107 -2.76 -1.07 -6.66
C GLY A 107 -2.55 0.05 -5.63
N GLN A 108 -3.58 0.83 -5.35
CA GLN A 108 -3.55 1.87 -4.33
C GLN A 108 -3.25 1.29 -2.93
N ALA A 109 -3.88 0.18 -2.55
CA ALA A 109 -3.60 -0.48 -1.27
C ALA A 109 -2.13 -0.90 -1.12
N ILE A 110 -1.50 -1.38 -2.20
CA ILE A 110 -0.07 -1.69 -2.24
C ILE A 110 0.78 -0.43 -2.12
N LEU A 111 0.43 0.63 -2.87
CA LEU A 111 1.15 1.90 -2.84
C LEU A 111 1.14 2.54 -1.46
N TYR A 112 0.02 2.48 -0.72
CA TYR A 112 -0.04 2.98 0.66
C TYR A 112 0.88 2.23 1.64
N ASN A 113 1.29 1.00 1.32
CA ASN A 113 2.29 0.29 2.11
C ASN A 113 3.74 0.67 1.77
N LEU A 114 4.00 1.24 0.58
CA LEU A 114 5.36 1.54 0.13
C LEU A 114 6.15 2.47 1.07
N PRO A 115 5.58 3.57 1.60
CA PRO A 115 6.33 4.45 2.52
C PRO A 115 6.81 3.69 3.77
N SER A 116 5.96 2.83 4.34
CA SER A 116 6.32 2.02 5.51
C SER A 116 7.42 1.00 5.20
N LEU A 117 7.35 0.36 4.02
CA LEU A 117 8.36 -0.58 3.56
C LEU A 117 9.69 0.14 3.30
N PHE A 118 9.63 1.30 2.65
CA PHE A 118 10.79 2.13 2.40
C PHE A 118 11.46 2.56 3.71
N TRP A 119 10.68 3.02 4.69
CA TRP A 119 11.20 3.36 6.03
C TRP A 119 11.85 2.17 6.73
N ARG A 120 11.27 0.97 6.64
CA ARG A 120 11.86 -0.24 7.22
C ARG A 120 13.19 -0.61 6.55
N ASN A 121 13.27 -0.51 5.22
CA ASN A 121 14.51 -0.76 4.49
C ASN A 121 15.59 0.27 4.85
N LEU A 122 15.23 1.55 4.92
CA LEU A 122 16.14 2.60 5.36
C LEU A 122 16.60 2.41 6.81
N LYS A 123 15.70 2.00 7.72
CA LYS A 123 16.04 1.71 9.13
C LYS A 123 17.03 0.55 9.24
N SER A 124 16.82 -0.50 8.45
CA SER A 124 17.74 -1.64 8.39
C SER A 124 19.10 -1.25 7.80
N SER A 125 19.11 -0.41 6.76
CA SER A 125 20.34 0.03 6.10
C SER A 125 21.09 1.09 6.91
N SER A 126 20.39 1.95 7.65
CA SER A 126 21.02 2.96 8.50
C SER A 126 21.72 2.29 9.67
N GLY A 127 21.23 1.13 10.14
CA GLY A 127 21.74 0.35 11.26
C GLY A 127 21.67 1.07 12.61
N LEU A 128 21.18 2.31 12.65
CA LEU A 128 20.91 3.02 13.89
C LEU A 128 19.69 2.33 14.53
N HIS A 129 19.83 1.91 15.79
CA HIS A 129 18.70 1.39 16.55
C HIS A 129 17.78 2.56 16.95
N VAL A 130 16.99 3.06 15.99
CA VAL A 130 16.05 4.18 16.17
C VAL A 130 15.14 3.93 17.37
N ARG A 131 14.72 2.67 17.58
CA ARG A 131 13.94 2.24 18.76
C ARG A 131 14.61 2.52 20.10
N ALA A 132 15.92 2.30 20.19
CA ALA A 132 16.66 2.52 21.43
C ALA A 132 16.80 4.01 21.73
N ILE A 133 17.01 4.84 20.70
CA ILE A 133 17.02 6.29 20.84
C ILE A 133 15.63 6.78 21.26
N LEU A 134 14.59 6.31 20.57
CA LEU A 134 13.22 6.70 20.85
C LEU A 134 12.80 6.31 22.27
N SER A 135 13.10 5.09 22.74
CA SER A 135 12.76 4.67 24.09
C SER A 135 13.50 5.49 25.17
N MET A 136 14.77 5.84 24.95
CA MET A 136 15.51 6.73 25.85
C MET A 136 14.89 8.12 25.91
N THR A 137 14.53 8.70 24.75
CA THR A 137 13.89 10.02 24.69
C THR A 137 12.50 10.00 25.31
N THR A 138 11.65 9.02 25.00
CA THR A 138 10.29 8.91 25.56
C THR A 138 10.32 8.74 27.08
N ASN A 139 11.27 7.95 27.61
CA ASN A 139 11.43 7.79 29.06
C ASN A 139 11.89 9.09 29.72
N ALA A 140 12.81 9.83 29.09
CA ALA A 140 13.26 11.13 29.60
C ALA A 140 12.14 12.19 29.58
N VAL A 141 11.30 12.23 28.53
CA VAL A 141 10.14 13.15 28.46
C VAL A 141 9.07 12.77 29.49
N GLY A 142 8.74 11.47 29.60
CA GLY A 142 7.67 10.99 30.47
C GLY A 142 7.94 11.20 31.96
N ASN A 143 9.21 11.20 32.36
CA ASN A 143 9.60 11.45 33.74
C ASN A 143 9.64 12.94 34.12
N LEU A 144 9.32 13.86 33.19
CA LEU A 144 9.47 15.32 33.35
C LEU A 144 10.91 15.78 33.72
N GLU A 145 11.86 14.86 33.88
CA GLU A 145 13.31 15.07 33.91
C GLU A 145 13.86 15.24 32.50
N PHE A 146 13.35 16.23 31.76
CA PHE A 146 14.04 16.70 30.54
C PHE A 146 15.21 17.61 30.92
N ASP A 147 16.02 17.13 31.87
CA ASP A 147 17.13 17.84 32.46
C ASP A 147 18.35 17.83 31.52
N GLU A 148 19.27 18.77 31.71
CA GLU A 148 20.49 18.85 30.90
C GLU A 148 21.31 17.55 30.94
N ILE A 149 21.21 16.80 32.04
CA ILE A 149 21.83 15.49 32.23
C ILE A 149 21.25 14.45 31.25
N ALA A 150 19.93 14.43 31.04
CA ALA A 150 19.29 13.50 30.10
C ALA A 150 19.67 13.81 28.65
N LYS A 151 19.75 15.11 28.31
CA LYS A 151 20.23 15.56 26.99
C LYS A 151 21.69 15.16 26.76
N HIS A 152 22.57 15.35 27.76
CA HIS A 152 23.97 14.96 27.69
C HIS A 152 24.13 13.44 27.50
N LYS A 153 23.40 12.62 28.26
CA LYS A 153 23.43 11.16 28.11
C LYS A 153 22.98 10.71 26.72
N LEU A 154 21.93 11.34 26.17
CA LEU A 154 21.46 11.04 24.81
C LEU A 154 22.50 11.43 23.76
N ALA A 155 23.08 12.63 23.88
CA ALA A 155 24.12 13.13 22.98
C ALA A 155 25.36 12.23 23.01
N GLU A 156 25.78 11.80 24.20
CA GLU A 156 26.89 10.87 24.39
C GLU A 156 26.59 9.50 23.78
N PHE A 157 25.38 8.96 23.97
CA PHE A 157 24.97 7.69 23.35
C PHE A 157 25.01 7.76 21.82
N ILE A 158 24.49 8.84 21.23
CA ILE A 158 24.52 9.06 19.78
C ILE A 158 25.97 9.21 19.29
N HIS A 159 26.79 10.01 19.98
CA HIS A 159 28.19 10.24 19.65
C HIS A 159 29.00 8.92 19.68
N ASN A 160 28.86 8.14 20.74
CA ASN A 160 29.54 6.85 20.90
C ASN A 160 29.10 5.85 19.84
N THR A 161 27.81 5.83 19.50
CA THR A 161 27.28 4.96 18.44
C THR A 161 27.86 5.32 17.07
N ILE A 162 27.90 6.62 16.73
CA ILE A 162 28.48 7.11 15.48
C ILE A 162 29.99 6.81 15.43
N LYS A 163 30.72 7.10 16.51
CA LYS A 163 32.17 6.86 16.60
C LYS A 163 32.53 5.39 16.41
N TYR A 164 31.85 4.50 17.11
CA TYR A 164 32.04 3.05 16.97
C TYR A 164 31.85 2.59 15.51
N ARG A 165 30.86 3.15 14.82
CA ARG A 165 30.56 2.81 13.42
C ARG A 165 31.59 3.32 12.44
N THR A 166 32.00 4.59 12.57
CA THR A 166 33.06 5.17 11.73
C THR A 166 34.34 4.35 11.87
N GLN A 167 34.70 3.96 13.10
CA GLN A 167 35.87 3.14 13.37
C GLN A 167 35.74 1.73 12.79
N LYS A 168 34.57 1.08 12.93
CA LYS A 168 34.32 -0.23 12.31
C LYS A 168 34.39 -0.18 10.78
N ARG A 169 33.82 0.86 10.17
CA ARG A 169 33.88 1.07 8.70
C ARG A 169 35.30 1.27 8.22
N GLN A 170 36.11 2.05 8.96
CA GLN A 170 37.52 2.28 8.65
C GLN A 170 38.36 1.00 8.81
N ASN A 171 38.12 0.21 9.85
CA ASN A 171 38.80 -1.07 10.02
C ASN A 171 38.43 -2.08 8.91
N GLN A 172 37.17 -2.11 8.47
CA GLN A 172 36.76 -2.99 7.37
C GLN A 172 37.37 -2.57 6.02
N THR A 173 37.40 -1.28 5.69
CA THR A 173 38.06 -0.80 4.46
C THR A 173 39.57 -1.00 4.52
N PHE A 174 40.19 -0.89 5.70
CA PHE A 174 41.59 -1.21 5.90
C PHE A 174 41.88 -2.69 5.67
N LEU A 175 41.08 -3.60 6.25
CA LEU A 175 41.21 -5.05 6.07
C LEU A 175 41.01 -5.45 4.60
N GLN A 176 40.05 -4.86 3.88
CA GLN A 176 39.85 -5.12 2.45
C GLN A 176 41.02 -4.68 1.58
N LYS A 177 41.74 -3.61 1.95
CA LYS A 177 42.95 -3.15 1.26
C LYS A 177 44.19 -4.02 1.52
N TRP A 178 44.15 -4.87 2.55
CA TRP A 178 45.25 -5.77 2.93
C TRP A 178 45.02 -7.22 2.52
N LEU A 179 43.80 -7.57 2.13
CA LEU A 179 43.39 -8.91 1.68
C LEU A 179 43.38 -9.07 0.14
N TRP A 180 43.85 -8.05 -0.58
CA TRP A 180 44.19 -8.01 -2.01
C TRP A 180 45.56 -7.36 -2.17
#